data_AF-A0A1H9JPE8-F1
#
_entry.id   AF-A0A1H9JPE8-F1
#
_cell.length_a   1.000
_cell.length_b   1.000
_cell.length_c   1.000
_cell.angle_alpha   90.00
_cell.angle_beta   90.00
_cell.angle_gamma   90.00
#
_symmetry.space_group_name_H-M   'P 1'
#
loop_
_entity.id
_entity.type
_entity.pdbx_description
1 polymer ?
#
loop_
_entity_poly.entity_id
_entity_poly.type
_entity_poly.pdbx_seq_one_letter_code
_entity_poly.pdbx_strand_id
1 'polypeptide(L)'
;MATAKPLPAEPSAGEYLHAILRSPVYDVAQVTPLQVMNKLSDRLGNTILVKREDRQPVHSFKLRGAYAMIAGLSEEQKARGVVTASAGNHAQGVALSAAKLGIKSKIVMPLATADIKVDAVRDFGGEALLHGANFDEAKAKAIELAADHGLTFIPPFDHPSVIAGQGTLGMELLQQDAHLDRIFVPVGGGGLAAGVAVLIKQLMPEIKVIAVEASDSACLAAALEAGHPVELPRVGLFAEGVAVKRIGSETFRLCEQYIDDIVTVDSDAICAAMKDLFEDVRAVAEPSGALALAGMKKYIQQHGIEGERLAHVLSGANVNFHGLRYVSERCELGEQREALLAVTIPEQQGSFLTFCQTLGGRSITEFNYRYADEGKACIFVGVRLTRGDEERKEIVTQLQNHGYQVVDLSDDEMAKLHLRYMVGGRPSKALEERLFSFEFPESPGALLKFLETLGTHWNISLFHYRSHGTDYGRVLAGFEQNPRETDFEPHLDALGYAYHDETENPAFKFFLAGQ
;
A
#
# COMPACT_ATOMS: atom_id res chain seq x y z
N MET A 1 15.21 -10.99 -41.81
CA MET A 1 14.66 -11.60 -40.58
C MET A 1 13.33 -12.25 -40.94
N ALA A 2 13.09 -13.50 -40.54
CA ALA A 2 11.81 -14.17 -40.79
C ALA A 2 10.70 -13.39 -40.08
N THR A 3 9.77 -12.82 -40.86
CA THR A 3 8.63 -12.05 -40.35
C THR A 3 7.86 -12.89 -39.34
N ALA A 4 7.70 -12.39 -38.11
CA ALA A 4 6.91 -13.07 -37.09
C ALA A 4 5.46 -13.13 -37.60
N LYS A 5 4.90 -14.34 -37.75
CA LYS A 5 3.49 -14.48 -38.07
C LYS A 5 2.66 -14.00 -36.87
N PRO A 6 1.53 -13.31 -37.09
CA PRO A 6 0.63 -12.95 -36.01
C PRO A 6 0.14 -14.21 -35.30
N LEU A 7 0.05 -14.15 -33.97
CA LEU A 7 -0.52 -15.22 -33.17
C LEU A 7 -2.03 -15.38 -33.50
N PRO A 8 -2.56 -16.62 -33.53
CA PRO A 8 -3.99 -16.84 -33.62
C PRO A 8 -4.70 -16.29 -32.36
N ALA A 9 -6.03 -16.17 -32.41
CA ALA A 9 -6.83 -15.70 -31.28
C ALA A 9 -6.70 -16.60 -30.04
N GLU A 10 -6.61 -17.92 -30.23
CA GLU A 10 -6.41 -18.92 -29.18
C GLU A 10 -5.15 -19.74 -29.49
N PRO A 11 -3.94 -19.24 -29.18
CA PRO A 11 -2.73 -19.99 -29.42
C PRO A 11 -2.63 -21.23 -28.55
N SER A 12 -2.02 -22.27 -29.12
CA SER A 12 -1.54 -23.44 -28.39
C SER A 12 -0.37 -23.07 -27.47
N ALA A 13 -0.10 -23.93 -26.49
CA ALA A 13 1.02 -23.73 -25.57
C ALA A 13 2.38 -23.64 -26.29
N GLY A 14 2.58 -24.44 -27.34
CA GLY A 14 3.80 -24.40 -28.16
C GLY A 14 3.94 -23.10 -28.97
N GLU A 15 2.83 -22.53 -29.46
CA GLU A 15 2.83 -21.23 -30.13
C GLU A 15 3.16 -20.09 -29.15
N TYR A 16 2.64 -20.14 -27.92
CA TYR A 16 3.03 -19.22 -26.86
C TYR A 16 4.51 -19.33 -26.52
N LEU A 17 5.03 -20.55 -26.31
CA LEU A 17 6.45 -20.76 -26.04
C LEU A 17 7.33 -20.16 -27.15
N HIS A 18 7.02 -20.44 -28.42
CA HIS A 18 7.74 -19.89 -29.56
C HIS A 18 7.63 -18.36 -29.63
N ALA A 19 6.46 -17.78 -29.35
CA ALA A 19 6.28 -16.33 -29.33
C ALA A 19 7.03 -15.65 -28.20
N ILE A 20 7.06 -16.25 -27.00
CA ILE A 20 7.82 -15.74 -25.85
C ILE A 20 9.32 -15.71 -26.19
N LEU A 21 9.87 -16.82 -26.71
CA LEU A 21 11.29 -16.92 -27.07
C LEU A 21 11.71 -15.95 -28.18
N ARG A 22 10.79 -15.55 -29.06
CA ARG A 22 11.04 -14.61 -30.17
C ARG A 22 10.67 -13.16 -29.85
N SER A 23 10.17 -12.91 -28.64
CA SER A 23 9.66 -11.60 -28.28
C SER A 23 10.79 -10.57 -28.18
N PRO A 24 10.68 -9.40 -28.83
CA PRO A 24 11.74 -8.40 -28.85
C PRO A 24 11.78 -7.52 -27.59
N VAL A 25 11.25 -7.98 -26.45
CA VAL A 25 11.04 -7.15 -25.24
C VAL A 25 12.31 -6.42 -24.80
N TYR A 26 13.49 -7.00 -25.00
CA TYR A 26 14.77 -6.47 -24.52
C TYR A 26 15.27 -5.24 -25.28
N ASP A 27 14.57 -4.79 -26.32
CA ASP A 27 14.84 -3.49 -26.95
C ASP A 27 14.49 -2.31 -26.03
N VAL A 28 13.58 -2.54 -25.06
CA VAL A 28 13.07 -1.55 -24.10
C VAL A 28 13.10 -2.02 -22.65
N ALA A 29 12.88 -3.32 -22.42
CA ALA A 29 12.92 -3.94 -21.11
C ALA A 29 14.33 -4.44 -20.80
N GLN A 30 14.60 -4.65 -19.51
CA GLN A 30 15.82 -5.30 -19.04
C GLN A 30 15.49 -6.59 -18.29
N VAL A 31 16.46 -7.51 -18.25
CA VAL A 31 16.39 -8.66 -17.34
C VAL A 31 16.45 -8.13 -15.92
N THR A 32 15.40 -8.36 -15.15
CA THR A 32 15.30 -7.81 -13.80
C THR A 32 15.91 -8.75 -12.78
N PRO A 33 16.48 -8.25 -11.68
CA PRO A 33 17.03 -9.10 -10.62
C PRO A 33 15.99 -10.06 -10.02
N LEU A 34 16.41 -11.29 -9.75
CA LEU A 34 15.77 -12.21 -8.82
C LEU A 34 16.62 -12.20 -7.54
N GLN A 35 16.11 -11.59 -6.47
CA GLN A 35 16.89 -11.33 -5.25
C GLN A 35 16.32 -12.13 -4.09
N VAL A 36 17.18 -12.66 -3.23
CA VAL A 36 16.74 -13.31 -1.99
C VAL A 36 16.34 -12.24 -0.97
N MET A 37 15.20 -12.45 -0.31
CA MET A 37 14.72 -11.66 0.83
C MET A 37 15.18 -12.35 2.11
N ASN A 38 16.37 -12.01 2.63
CA ASN A 38 17.01 -12.77 3.70
C ASN A 38 16.21 -12.76 5.00
N LYS A 39 15.77 -11.58 5.46
CA LYS A 39 15.01 -11.48 6.72
C LYS A 39 13.71 -12.25 6.65
N LEU A 40 13.02 -12.16 5.51
CA LEU A 40 11.76 -12.85 5.32
C LEU A 40 11.96 -14.36 5.15
N SER A 41 13.04 -14.77 4.50
CA SER A 41 13.43 -16.16 4.36
C SER A 41 13.64 -16.82 5.71
N ASP A 42 14.45 -16.19 6.57
CA ASP A 42 14.71 -16.67 7.93
C ASP A 42 13.42 -16.73 8.76
N ARG A 43 12.56 -15.70 8.64
CA ARG A 43 11.29 -15.62 9.38
C ARG A 43 10.28 -16.70 8.99
N LEU A 44 10.27 -17.10 7.72
CA LEU A 44 9.27 -18.05 7.19
C LEU A 44 9.84 -19.46 6.99
N GLY A 45 11.11 -19.71 7.29
CA GLY A 45 11.72 -21.03 7.13
C GLY A 45 11.80 -21.51 5.67
N ASN A 46 11.85 -20.59 4.70
CA ASN A 46 11.87 -20.88 3.26
C ASN A 46 12.87 -19.94 2.56
N THR A 47 13.37 -20.29 1.37
CA THR A 47 14.08 -19.31 0.53
C THR A 47 13.06 -18.47 -0.21
N ILE A 48 12.92 -17.21 0.18
CA ILE A 48 11.99 -16.26 -0.45
C ILE A 48 12.75 -15.40 -1.45
N LEU A 49 12.31 -15.40 -2.71
CA LEU A 49 12.89 -14.62 -3.79
C LEU A 49 11.90 -13.60 -4.34
N VAL A 50 12.40 -12.41 -4.68
CA VAL A 50 11.64 -11.34 -5.32
C VAL A 50 12.14 -11.07 -6.73
N LYS A 51 11.25 -11.14 -7.70
CA LYS A 51 11.50 -10.73 -9.09
C LYS A 51 11.18 -9.24 -9.27
N ARG A 52 12.22 -8.42 -9.46
CA ARG A 52 12.22 -6.95 -9.32
C ARG A 52 11.76 -6.21 -10.59
N GLU A 53 10.51 -6.39 -11.02
CA GLU A 53 9.96 -5.68 -12.19
C GLU A 53 9.73 -4.17 -11.97
N ASP A 54 9.81 -3.69 -10.73
CA ASP A 54 9.92 -2.25 -10.41
C ASP A 54 11.15 -1.59 -11.06
N ARG A 55 12.17 -2.36 -11.42
CA ARG A 55 13.39 -1.82 -12.05
C ARG A 55 13.23 -1.54 -13.54
N GLN A 56 12.12 -1.90 -14.17
CA GLN A 56 11.91 -1.50 -15.56
C GLN A 56 11.89 0.03 -15.70
N PRO A 57 12.20 0.60 -16.89
CA PRO A 57 12.18 2.05 -17.08
C PRO A 57 10.84 2.73 -16.76
N VAL A 58 9.72 2.01 -16.90
CA VAL A 58 8.36 2.47 -16.55
C VAL A 58 7.90 1.94 -15.18
N HIS A 59 8.84 1.47 -14.38
CA HIS A 59 8.66 0.98 -13.01
C HIS A 59 7.64 -0.16 -12.85
N SER A 60 7.39 -0.92 -13.92
CA SER A 60 6.50 -2.08 -13.90
C SER A 60 6.72 -3.00 -15.10
N PHE A 61 6.21 -4.23 -15.01
CA PHE A 61 6.31 -5.23 -16.07
C PHE A 61 5.53 -4.89 -17.36
N LYS A 62 4.58 -3.94 -17.31
CA LYS A 62 3.63 -3.66 -18.42
C LYS A 62 4.32 -3.28 -19.73
N LEU A 63 5.56 -2.79 -19.66
CA LEU A 63 6.41 -2.53 -20.81
C LEU A 63 6.59 -3.75 -21.72
N ARG A 64 6.72 -4.95 -21.15
CA ARG A 64 7.03 -6.18 -21.90
C ARG A 64 5.92 -6.50 -22.91
N GLY A 65 4.70 -6.70 -22.43
CA GLY A 65 3.56 -7.01 -23.30
C GLY A 65 3.16 -5.87 -24.23
N ALA A 66 3.25 -4.61 -23.77
CA ALA A 66 2.99 -3.46 -24.64
C ALA A 66 3.98 -3.45 -25.83
N TYR A 67 5.27 -3.59 -25.56
CA TYR A 67 6.29 -3.59 -26.61
C TYR A 67 6.16 -4.80 -27.53
N ALA A 68 5.96 -6.00 -26.98
CA ALA A 68 5.81 -7.22 -27.77
C ALA A 68 4.67 -7.11 -28.79
N MET A 69 3.53 -6.51 -28.40
CA MET A 69 2.43 -6.26 -29.32
C MET A 69 2.75 -5.16 -30.33
N ILE A 70 3.25 -4.00 -29.88
CA ILE A 70 3.46 -2.83 -30.75
C ILE A 70 4.57 -3.11 -31.77
N ALA A 71 5.66 -3.77 -31.39
CA ALA A 71 6.74 -4.16 -32.28
C ALA A 71 6.29 -5.15 -33.36
N GLY A 72 5.31 -6.00 -33.04
CA GLY A 72 4.73 -6.99 -33.93
C GLY A 72 3.64 -6.47 -34.88
N LEU A 73 3.28 -5.19 -34.80
CA LEU A 73 2.30 -4.58 -35.71
C LEU A 73 2.81 -4.53 -37.16
N SER A 74 1.88 -4.55 -38.12
CA SER A 74 2.22 -4.33 -39.53
C SER A 74 2.68 -2.88 -39.77
N GLU A 75 3.43 -2.64 -40.84
CA GLU A 75 3.87 -1.28 -41.19
C GLU A 75 2.68 -0.33 -41.45
N GLU A 76 1.57 -0.84 -41.97
CA GLU A 76 0.33 -0.07 -42.12
C GLU A 76 -0.26 0.34 -40.76
N GLN A 77 -0.31 -0.58 -39.80
CA GLN A 77 -0.79 -0.31 -38.44
C GLN A 77 0.12 0.68 -37.72
N LYS A 78 1.45 0.50 -37.84
CA LYS A 78 2.45 1.41 -37.27
C LYS A 78 2.33 2.82 -37.83
N ALA A 79 2.09 2.95 -39.15
CA ALA A 79 1.92 4.24 -39.81
C ALA A 79 0.67 5.00 -39.33
N ARG A 80 -0.42 4.28 -39.01
CA ARG A 80 -1.64 4.89 -38.44
C ARG A 80 -1.44 5.31 -36.99
N GLY A 81 -0.70 4.53 -36.21
CA GLY A 81 -0.46 4.78 -34.79
C GLY A 81 -1.34 3.91 -33.88
N VAL A 82 -1.11 4.06 -32.58
CA VAL A 82 -1.72 3.23 -31.54
C VAL A 82 -2.53 4.07 -30.55
N VAL A 83 -3.52 3.44 -29.93
CA VAL A 83 -4.35 4.07 -28.89
C VAL A 83 -4.57 3.11 -27.74
N THR A 84 -4.66 3.63 -26.51
CA THR A 84 -5.13 2.85 -25.36
C THR A 84 -5.85 3.76 -24.37
N ALA A 85 -6.54 3.16 -23.40
CA ALA A 85 -7.07 3.87 -22.24
C ALA A 85 -6.43 3.33 -20.97
N SER A 86 -5.72 4.19 -20.24
CA SER A 86 -5.12 3.89 -18.95
C SER A 86 -4.54 5.18 -18.36
N ALA A 87 -4.61 5.31 -17.03
CA ALA A 87 -3.98 6.38 -16.27
C ALA A 87 -2.80 5.89 -15.41
N GLY A 88 -2.23 4.72 -15.70
CA GLY A 88 -1.21 4.08 -14.84
C GLY A 88 -0.16 3.29 -15.62
N ASN A 89 0.29 2.18 -15.04
CA ASN A 89 1.41 1.37 -15.53
C ASN A 89 1.33 0.99 -17.02
N HIS A 90 0.13 0.66 -17.51
CA HIS A 90 -0.07 0.32 -18.92
C HIS A 90 0.14 1.52 -19.86
N ALA A 91 -0.32 2.70 -19.43
CA ALA A 91 -0.16 3.94 -20.19
C ALA A 91 1.31 4.27 -20.45
N GLN A 92 2.13 4.20 -19.39
CA GLN A 92 3.57 4.42 -19.48
C GLN A 92 4.25 3.37 -20.38
N GLY A 93 3.87 2.09 -20.23
CA GLY A 93 4.38 1.00 -21.07
C GLY A 93 4.09 1.22 -22.57
N VAL A 94 2.87 1.64 -22.93
CA VAL A 94 2.49 1.94 -24.32
C VAL A 94 3.22 3.18 -24.84
N ALA A 95 3.28 4.25 -24.04
CA ALA A 95 3.96 5.49 -24.42
C ALA A 95 5.44 5.25 -24.76
N LEU A 96 6.19 4.62 -23.84
CA LEU A 96 7.61 4.32 -24.04
C LEU A 96 7.83 3.38 -25.24
N SER A 97 6.97 2.36 -25.38
CA SER A 97 7.08 1.39 -26.49
C SER A 97 6.88 2.05 -27.85
N ALA A 98 5.86 2.90 -27.97
CA ALA A 98 5.56 3.59 -29.21
C ALA A 98 6.65 4.62 -29.55
N ALA A 99 7.11 5.40 -28.55
CA ALA A 99 8.18 6.36 -28.73
C ALA A 99 9.49 5.70 -29.21
N LYS A 100 9.87 4.55 -28.64
CA LYS A 100 11.04 3.77 -29.07
C LYS A 100 10.97 3.38 -30.56
N LEU A 101 9.78 3.06 -31.04
CA LEU A 101 9.53 2.61 -32.41
C LEU A 101 9.19 3.76 -33.38
N GLY A 102 9.17 5.01 -32.91
CA GLY A 102 8.78 6.17 -33.72
C GLY A 102 7.30 6.17 -34.12
N ILE A 103 6.44 5.48 -33.36
CA ILE A 103 5.01 5.34 -33.60
C ILE A 103 4.26 6.38 -32.75
N LYS A 104 3.26 7.04 -33.34
CA LYS A 104 2.37 7.92 -32.58
C LYS A 104 1.50 7.10 -31.63
N SER A 105 1.47 7.48 -30.35
CA SER A 105 0.59 6.87 -29.36
C SER A 105 -0.34 7.90 -28.75
N LYS A 106 -1.63 7.55 -28.68
CA LYS A 106 -2.67 8.34 -28.01
C LYS A 106 -3.14 7.60 -26.76
N ILE A 107 -3.05 8.25 -25.62
CA ILE A 107 -3.36 7.66 -24.31
C ILE A 107 -4.57 8.40 -23.74
N VAL A 108 -5.72 7.73 -23.71
CA VAL A 108 -6.95 8.31 -23.18
C VAL A 108 -7.01 8.08 -21.67
N MET A 109 -7.23 9.15 -20.92
CA MET A 109 -7.25 9.19 -19.47
C MET A 109 -8.49 9.95 -18.97
N PRO A 110 -9.09 9.59 -17.82
CA PRO A 110 -10.16 10.39 -17.22
C PRO A 110 -9.74 11.84 -16.95
N LEU A 111 -10.69 12.78 -17.00
CA LEU A 111 -10.44 14.21 -16.74
C LEU A 111 -9.84 14.48 -15.35
N ALA A 112 -10.22 13.67 -14.35
CA ALA A 112 -9.74 13.80 -12.98
C ALA A 112 -8.38 13.12 -12.71
N THR A 113 -7.69 12.67 -13.77
CA THR A 113 -6.36 12.05 -13.63
C THR A 113 -5.37 13.08 -13.11
N ALA A 114 -4.67 12.76 -12.01
CA ALA A 114 -3.68 13.66 -11.43
C ALA A 114 -2.57 14.02 -12.42
N ASP A 115 -2.12 15.28 -12.42
CA ASP A 115 -1.14 15.81 -13.37
C ASP A 115 0.14 14.96 -13.44
N ILE A 116 0.63 14.47 -12.31
CA ILE A 116 1.82 13.60 -12.25
C ILE A 116 1.69 12.33 -13.12
N LYS A 117 0.49 11.75 -13.23
CA LYS A 117 0.23 10.56 -14.07
C LYS A 117 0.14 10.94 -15.55
N VAL A 118 -0.39 12.13 -15.85
CA VAL A 118 -0.49 12.68 -17.21
C VAL A 118 0.90 13.05 -17.75
N ASP A 119 1.69 13.75 -16.93
CA ASP A 119 3.04 14.20 -17.28
C ASP A 119 3.99 13.02 -17.46
N ALA A 120 3.92 11.99 -16.61
CA ALA A 120 4.70 10.76 -16.81
C ALA A 120 4.47 10.13 -18.21
N VAL A 121 3.24 10.17 -18.73
CA VAL A 121 2.95 9.67 -20.08
C VAL A 121 3.51 10.57 -21.16
N ARG A 122 3.45 11.89 -20.98
CA ARG A 122 4.03 12.87 -21.91
C ARG A 122 5.56 12.75 -21.95
N ASP A 123 6.19 12.56 -20.79
CA ASP A 123 7.64 12.37 -20.66
C ASP A 123 8.13 11.11 -21.38
N PHE A 124 7.31 10.05 -21.39
CA PHE A 124 7.58 8.85 -22.19
C PHE A 124 7.22 8.98 -23.68
N GLY A 125 6.76 10.15 -24.14
CA GLY A 125 6.49 10.45 -25.54
C GLY A 125 5.07 10.13 -26.02
N GLY A 126 4.12 9.89 -25.11
CA GLY A 126 2.72 9.64 -25.42
C GLY A 126 1.88 10.93 -25.51
N GLU A 127 0.90 10.96 -26.41
CA GLU A 127 -0.11 12.03 -26.49
C GLU A 127 -1.24 11.73 -25.49
N ALA A 128 -1.22 12.38 -24.33
CA ALA A 128 -2.28 12.25 -23.33
C ALA A 128 -3.55 13.03 -23.74
N LEU A 129 -4.67 12.32 -23.85
CA LEU A 129 -6.00 12.88 -24.10
C LEU A 129 -6.88 12.69 -22.84
N LEU A 130 -7.22 13.79 -22.18
CA LEU A 130 -8.13 13.76 -21.03
C LEU A 130 -9.58 13.76 -21.52
N HIS A 131 -10.32 12.68 -21.21
CA HIS A 131 -11.72 12.49 -21.61
C HIS A 131 -12.46 11.56 -20.66
N GLY A 132 -13.72 11.90 -20.37
CA GLY A 132 -14.61 11.11 -19.52
C GLY A 132 -14.40 11.37 -18.02
N ALA A 133 -15.44 11.08 -17.24
CA ALA A 133 -15.43 11.21 -15.79
C ALA A 133 -14.74 10.03 -15.10
N ASN A 134 -14.70 8.87 -15.75
CA ASN A 134 -14.17 7.62 -15.20
C ASN A 134 -13.43 6.80 -16.29
N PHE A 135 -12.81 5.69 -15.87
CA PHE A 135 -12.04 4.81 -16.75
C PHE A 135 -12.88 4.20 -17.88
N ASP A 136 -14.14 3.84 -17.61
CA ASP A 136 -15.01 3.20 -18.60
C ASP A 136 -15.35 4.16 -19.75
N GLU A 137 -15.61 5.44 -19.44
CA GLU A 137 -15.80 6.49 -20.44
C GLU A 137 -14.52 6.79 -21.24
N ALA A 138 -13.36 6.86 -20.57
CA ALA A 138 -12.07 7.03 -21.23
C ALA A 138 -11.77 5.86 -22.19
N LYS A 139 -12.09 4.63 -21.78
CA LYS A 139 -11.97 3.41 -22.59
C LYS A 139 -12.91 3.42 -23.79
N ALA A 140 -14.18 3.80 -23.60
CA ALA A 140 -15.13 3.94 -24.70
C ALA A 140 -14.60 4.92 -25.76
N LYS A 141 -14.03 6.06 -25.33
CA LYS A 141 -13.44 7.03 -26.25
C LYS A 141 -12.19 6.50 -26.96
N ALA A 142 -11.34 5.72 -26.28
CA ALA A 142 -10.19 5.09 -26.93
C ALA A 142 -10.61 4.09 -28.02
N ILE A 143 -11.68 3.32 -27.78
CA ILE A 143 -12.25 2.38 -28.76
C ILE A 143 -12.86 3.14 -29.95
N GLU A 144 -13.61 4.21 -29.69
CA GLU A 144 -14.15 5.10 -30.73
C GLU A 144 -13.02 5.66 -31.61
N LEU A 145 -11.96 6.22 -31.00
CA LEU A 145 -10.80 6.73 -31.73
C LEU A 145 -10.06 5.66 -32.53
N ALA A 146 -10.03 4.41 -32.03
CA ALA A 146 -9.47 3.29 -32.77
C ALA A 146 -10.26 3.02 -34.06
N ALA A 147 -11.60 3.02 -33.97
CA ALA A 147 -12.48 2.80 -35.10
C ALA A 147 -12.44 3.97 -36.11
N ASP A 148 -12.58 5.20 -35.64
CA ASP A 148 -12.74 6.39 -36.49
C ASP A 148 -11.44 6.78 -37.21
N HIS A 149 -10.30 6.66 -36.54
CA HIS A 149 -9.00 7.05 -37.10
C HIS A 149 -8.14 5.86 -37.54
N GLY A 150 -8.67 4.63 -37.44
CA GLY A 150 -7.95 3.40 -37.79
C GLY A 150 -6.72 3.13 -36.92
N LEU A 151 -6.69 3.67 -35.69
CA LEU A 151 -5.61 3.43 -34.73
C LEU A 151 -5.70 2.00 -34.19
N THR A 152 -4.56 1.39 -33.88
CA THR A 152 -4.57 0.06 -33.25
C THR A 152 -4.75 0.20 -31.75
N PHE A 153 -5.83 -0.36 -31.20
CA PHE A 153 -6.04 -0.41 -29.76
C PHE A 153 -5.05 -1.38 -29.10
N ILE A 154 -4.34 -0.93 -28.08
CA ILE A 154 -3.37 -1.75 -27.31
C ILE A 154 -4.00 -2.15 -25.97
N PRO A 155 -4.50 -3.39 -25.82
CA PRO A 155 -5.11 -3.87 -24.60
C PRO A 155 -4.10 -4.03 -23.46
N PRO A 156 -4.54 -3.84 -22.20
CA PRO A 156 -3.67 -3.97 -21.03
C PRO A 156 -3.29 -5.41 -20.64
N PHE A 157 -4.01 -6.42 -21.14
CA PHE A 157 -3.76 -7.83 -20.81
C PHE A 157 -4.32 -8.84 -21.82
N ASP A 158 -5.57 -8.68 -22.27
CA ASP A 158 -6.31 -9.72 -23.02
C ASP A 158 -5.94 -9.75 -24.51
N HIS A 159 -4.70 -10.12 -24.81
CA HIS A 159 -4.21 -10.29 -26.18
C HIS A 159 -3.02 -11.26 -26.22
N PRO A 160 -2.99 -12.21 -27.17
CA PRO A 160 -1.92 -13.20 -27.29
C PRO A 160 -0.50 -12.62 -27.27
N SER A 161 -0.22 -11.58 -28.07
CA SER A 161 1.11 -10.95 -28.09
C SER A 161 1.46 -10.24 -26.78
N VAL A 162 0.46 -9.71 -26.06
CA VAL A 162 0.68 -9.08 -24.76
C VAL A 162 1.05 -10.15 -23.74
N ILE A 163 0.29 -11.25 -23.69
CA ILE A 163 0.51 -12.42 -22.84
C ILE A 163 1.90 -13.03 -23.10
N ALA A 164 2.27 -13.22 -24.38
CA ALA A 164 3.59 -13.71 -24.77
C ALA A 164 4.72 -12.74 -24.35
N GLY A 165 4.50 -11.42 -24.45
CA GLY A 165 5.44 -10.45 -23.89
C GLY A 165 5.61 -10.60 -22.38
N GLN A 166 4.53 -10.80 -21.62
CA GLN A 166 4.62 -11.02 -20.18
C GLN A 166 5.31 -12.33 -19.81
N GLY A 167 5.12 -13.39 -20.62
CA GLY A 167 5.76 -14.68 -20.42
C GLY A 167 7.29 -14.65 -20.46
N THR A 168 7.89 -13.60 -21.04
CA THR A 168 9.35 -13.39 -20.97
C THR A 168 9.86 -13.28 -19.53
N LEU A 169 9.02 -12.84 -18.58
CA LEU A 169 9.34 -12.86 -17.16
C LEU A 169 9.52 -14.29 -16.64
N GLY A 170 8.66 -15.22 -17.05
CA GLY A 170 8.79 -16.64 -16.68
C GLY A 170 10.10 -17.23 -17.18
N MET A 171 10.57 -16.79 -18.35
CA MET A 171 11.81 -17.28 -18.95
C MET A 171 13.00 -16.84 -18.11
N GLU A 172 12.99 -15.58 -17.69
CA GLU A 172 14.02 -15.05 -16.79
C GLU A 172 14.00 -15.75 -15.43
N LEU A 173 12.82 -16.03 -14.87
CA LEU A 173 12.70 -16.77 -13.59
C LEU A 173 13.42 -18.12 -13.68
N LEU A 174 13.11 -18.94 -14.69
CA LEU A 174 13.75 -20.25 -14.85
C LEU A 174 15.25 -20.16 -15.13
N GLN A 175 15.69 -19.16 -15.89
CA GLN A 175 17.11 -18.93 -16.17
C GLN A 175 17.89 -18.47 -14.93
N GLN A 176 17.22 -17.75 -14.01
CA GLN A 176 17.84 -17.22 -12.80
C GLN A 176 17.81 -18.23 -11.64
N ASP A 177 16.75 -19.03 -11.54
CA ASP A 177 16.65 -20.13 -10.58
C ASP A 177 15.68 -21.23 -11.08
N ALA A 178 16.24 -22.34 -11.54
CA ALA A 178 15.48 -23.51 -11.98
C ALA A 178 15.04 -24.42 -10.82
N HIS A 179 15.44 -24.15 -9.57
CA HIS A 179 15.06 -24.97 -8.41
C HIS A 179 13.85 -24.40 -7.67
N LEU A 180 13.12 -23.46 -8.28
CA LEU A 180 11.92 -22.88 -7.68
C LEU A 180 10.84 -23.96 -7.50
N ASP A 181 10.26 -24.04 -6.30
CA ASP A 181 9.13 -24.92 -6.03
C ASP A 181 7.81 -24.25 -6.40
N ARG A 182 7.69 -22.94 -6.09
CA ARG A 182 6.47 -22.16 -6.34
C ARG A 182 6.75 -20.73 -6.80
N ILE A 183 5.89 -20.24 -7.68
CA ILE A 183 5.90 -18.86 -8.20
C ILE A 183 4.54 -18.23 -7.91
N PHE A 184 4.55 -17.12 -7.18
CA PHE A 184 3.37 -16.33 -6.86
C PHE A 184 3.26 -15.14 -7.79
N VAL A 185 2.14 -15.03 -8.49
CA VAL A 185 1.93 -14.02 -9.55
C VAL A 185 0.69 -13.19 -9.25
N PRO A 186 0.78 -11.84 -9.25
CA PRO A 186 -0.38 -11.00 -8.99
C PRO A 186 -1.33 -11.03 -10.20
N VAL A 187 -2.63 -11.06 -9.93
CA VAL A 187 -3.68 -11.12 -10.93
C VAL A 187 -4.57 -9.89 -10.83
N GLY A 188 -4.59 -9.12 -11.92
CA GLY A 188 -5.70 -8.22 -12.26
C GLY A 188 -6.44 -8.84 -13.44
N GLY A 189 -6.23 -8.33 -14.65
CA GLY A 189 -6.79 -8.93 -15.86
C GLY A 189 -6.12 -10.24 -16.33
N GLY A 190 -5.25 -10.87 -15.53
CA GLY A 190 -4.67 -12.20 -15.82
C GLY A 190 -3.49 -12.26 -16.81
N GLY A 191 -3.16 -11.19 -17.54
CA GLY A 191 -2.13 -11.25 -18.60
C GLY A 191 -0.73 -11.68 -18.14
N LEU A 192 -0.31 -11.27 -16.94
CA LEU A 192 0.97 -11.70 -16.36
C LEU A 192 0.94 -13.17 -15.94
N ALA A 193 -0.09 -13.56 -15.16
CA ALA A 193 -0.26 -14.92 -14.69
C ALA A 193 -0.38 -15.92 -15.84
N ALA A 194 -1.19 -15.62 -16.85
CA ALA A 194 -1.32 -16.45 -18.05
C ALA A 194 0.02 -16.64 -18.77
N GLY A 195 0.77 -15.55 -19.00
CA GLY A 195 2.05 -15.60 -19.71
C GLY A 195 3.14 -16.36 -18.94
N VAL A 196 3.21 -16.16 -17.62
CA VAL A 196 4.14 -16.90 -16.75
C VAL A 196 3.73 -18.37 -16.68
N ALA A 197 2.47 -18.67 -16.40
CA ALA A 197 1.97 -20.03 -16.23
C ALA A 197 2.18 -20.88 -17.48
N VAL A 198 1.81 -20.38 -18.68
CA VAL A 198 1.98 -21.15 -19.92
C VAL A 198 3.45 -21.48 -20.17
N LEU A 199 4.38 -20.56 -19.90
CA LEU A 199 5.80 -20.84 -20.09
C LEU A 199 6.32 -21.86 -19.07
N ILE A 200 6.05 -21.62 -17.78
CA ILE A 200 6.52 -22.48 -16.70
C ILE A 200 6.00 -23.91 -16.91
N LYS A 201 4.71 -24.08 -17.20
CA LYS A 201 4.10 -25.40 -17.42
C LYS A 201 4.60 -26.11 -18.67
N GLN A 202 5.12 -25.40 -19.68
CA GLN A 202 5.73 -26.02 -20.86
C GLN A 202 7.17 -26.50 -20.61
N LEU A 203 7.91 -25.85 -19.70
CA LEU A 203 9.34 -26.13 -19.50
C LEU A 203 9.61 -26.94 -18.21
N MET A 204 8.94 -26.60 -17.12
CA MET A 204 9.10 -27.21 -15.79
C MET A 204 7.72 -27.33 -15.11
N PRO A 205 6.88 -28.30 -15.54
CA PRO A 205 5.49 -28.45 -15.09
C PRO A 205 5.33 -28.72 -13.58
N GLU A 206 6.39 -29.21 -12.92
CA GLU A 206 6.46 -29.47 -11.48
C GLU A 206 6.43 -28.19 -10.63
N ILE A 207 6.85 -27.05 -11.18
CA ILE A 207 6.82 -25.76 -10.48
C ILE A 207 5.36 -25.31 -10.39
N LYS A 208 4.90 -25.02 -9.17
CA LYS A 208 3.53 -24.54 -8.96
C LYS A 208 3.44 -23.04 -9.22
N VAL A 209 2.47 -22.61 -9.99
CA VAL A 209 2.16 -21.20 -10.26
C VAL A 209 0.87 -20.85 -9.53
N ILE A 210 1.00 -19.97 -8.53
CA ILE A 210 -0.10 -19.57 -7.64
C ILE A 210 -0.53 -18.16 -8.01
N ALA A 211 -1.81 -18.01 -8.38
CA ALA A 211 -2.41 -16.72 -8.63
C ALA A 211 -2.70 -16.01 -7.29
N VAL A 212 -2.43 -14.70 -7.24
CA VAL A 212 -2.74 -13.87 -6.07
C VAL A 212 -3.61 -12.69 -6.44
N GLU A 213 -4.77 -12.58 -5.79
CA GLU A 213 -5.74 -11.49 -6.02
C GLU A 213 -6.00 -10.68 -4.75
N ALA A 214 -6.38 -9.41 -4.92
CA ALA A 214 -6.96 -8.63 -3.82
C ALA A 214 -8.39 -9.14 -3.55
N SER A 215 -8.75 -9.32 -2.29
CA SER A 215 -10.06 -9.87 -1.88
C SER A 215 -11.25 -9.04 -2.37
N ASP A 216 -11.06 -7.74 -2.53
CA ASP A 216 -12.07 -6.80 -3.05
C ASP A 216 -12.11 -6.73 -4.58
N SER A 217 -11.21 -7.43 -5.28
CA SER A 217 -11.04 -7.39 -6.74
C SER A 217 -10.72 -8.77 -7.33
N ALA A 218 -11.23 -9.84 -6.71
CA ALA A 218 -10.89 -11.23 -7.02
C ALA A 218 -11.62 -11.78 -8.26
N CYS A 219 -11.28 -11.27 -9.44
CA CYS A 219 -11.99 -11.55 -10.68
C CYS A 219 -11.70 -12.94 -11.28
N LEU A 220 -10.49 -13.48 -11.08
CA LEU A 220 -10.12 -14.84 -11.47
C LEU A 220 -10.79 -15.84 -10.55
N ALA A 221 -10.79 -15.61 -9.23
CA ALA A 221 -11.47 -16.50 -8.28
C ALA A 221 -12.96 -16.64 -8.63
N ALA A 222 -13.64 -15.52 -8.86
CA ALA A 222 -15.04 -15.52 -9.27
C ALA A 222 -15.27 -16.21 -10.62
N ALA A 223 -14.37 -16.03 -11.58
CA ALA A 223 -14.47 -16.68 -12.89
C ALA A 223 -14.23 -18.20 -12.83
N LEU A 224 -13.29 -18.66 -12.00
CA LEU A 224 -13.02 -20.08 -11.78
C LEU A 224 -14.21 -20.76 -11.10
N GLU A 225 -14.81 -20.12 -10.09
CA GLU A 225 -16.02 -20.63 -9.45
C GLU A 225 -17.20 -20.74 -10.42
N ALA A 226 -17.35 -19.76 -11.32
CA ALA A 226 -18.40 -19.76 -12.33
C ALA A 226 -18.10 -20.62 -13.57
N GLY A 227 -16.85 -21.06 -13.76
CA GLY A 227 -16.37 -21.74 -14.98
C GLY A 227 -16.33 -20.85 -16.23
N HIS A 228 -16.45 -19.53 -16.09
CA HIS A 228 -16.37 -18.56 -17.19
C HIS A 228 -16.13 -17.14 -16.65
N PRO A 229 -15.61 -16.19 -17.45
CA PRO A 229 -15.36 -14.82 -16.98
C PRO A 229 -16.65 -14.07 -16.62
N VAL A 230 -16.77 -13.71 -15.34
CA VAL A 230 -17.89 -12.95 -14.76
C VAL A 230 -17.48 -11.52 -14.42
N GLU A 231 -18.45 -10.62 -14.36
CA GLU A 231 -18.24 -9.23 -13.93
C GLU A 231 -18.52 -9.07 -12.44
N LEU A 232 -17.54 -8.55 -11.72
CA LEU A 232 -17.68 -8.20 -10.31
C LEU A 232 -18.57 -6.97 -10.14
N PRO A 233 -19.44 -6.94 -9.12
CA PRO A 233 -20.33 -5.80 -8.87
C PRO A 233 -19.55 -4.53 -8.46
N ARG A 234 -18.38 -4.72 -7.83
CA ARG A 234 -17.47 -3.66 -7.38
C ARG A 234 -16.04 -4.16 -7.39
N VAL A 235 -15.11 -3.23 -7.43
CA VAL A 235 -13.68 -3.48 -7.28
C VAL A 235 -13.10 -2.53 -6.24
N GLY A 236 -12.07 -2.98 -5.54
CA GLY A 236 -11.26 -2.16 -4.66
C GLY A 236 -10.53 -1.04 -5.40
N LEU A 237 -10.16 0.00 -4.68
CA LEU A 237 -9.35 1.11 -5.20
C LEU A 237 -7.93 1.14 -4.63
N PHE A 238 -7.63 0.32 -3.63
CA PHE A 238 -6.32 0.34 -2.99
C PHE A 238 -5.21 -0.20 -3.91
N ALA A 239 -5.46 -1.35 -4.54
CA ALA A 239 -4.54 -1.96 -5.50
C ALA A 239 -4.96 -1.67 -6.95
N GLU A 240 -4.84 -0.40 -7.36
CA GLU A 240 -5.30 0.11 -8.68
C GLU A 240 -4.88 -0.76 -9.87
N GLY A 241 -3.65 -1.30 -9.88
CA GLY A 241 -3.12 -2.11 -10.97
C GLY A 241 -3.80 -3.46 -11.18
N VAL A 242 -4.54 -3.93 -10.17
CA VAL A 242 -5.30 -5.20 -10.18
C VAL A 242 -6.82 -5.00 -9.99
N ALA A 243 -7.29 -3.75 -9.90
CA ALA A 243 -8.70 -3.41 -9.78
C ALA A 243 -9.48 -3.66 -11.09
N VAL A 244 -9.65 -4.93 -11.46
CA VAL A 244 -10.26 -5.36 -12.72
C VAL A 244 -11.59 -6.05 -12.44
N LYS A 245 -12.68 -5.53 -13.01
CA LYS A 245 -14.04 -6.07 -12.80
C LYS A 245 -14.24 -7.45 -13.41
N ARG A 246 -13.61 -7.71 -14.55
CA ARG A 246 -13.79 -8.96 -15.32
C ARG A 246 -12.44 -9.36 -15.92
N ILE A 247 -12.00 -10.58 -15.64
CA ILE A 247 -10.79 -11.15 -16.23
C ILE A 247 -10.90 -11.21 -17.77
N GLY A 248 -9.75 -11.18 -18.46
CA GLY A 248 -9.71 -11.38 -19.91
C GLY A 248 -10.15 -12.78 -20.32
N SER A 249 -10.71 -12.91 -21.52
CA SER A 249 -11.22 -14.18 -22.03
C SER A 249 -10.08 -15.17 -22.31
N GLU A 250 -9.03 -14.73 -23.01
CA GLU A 250 -7.89 -15.59 -23.33
C GLU A 250 -7.03 -15.83 -22.09
N THR A 251 -6.87 -14.81 -21.25
CA THR A 251 -6.16 -14.97 -19.98
C THR A 251 -6.86 -15.95 -19.05
N PHE A 252 -8.20 -15.98 -19.00
CA PHE A 252 -8.94 -16.95 -18.21
C PHE A 252 -8.73 -18.37 -18.73
N ARG A 253 -8.85 -18.60 -20.04
CA ARG A 253 -8.61 -19.91 -20.67
C ARG A 253 -7.24 -20.48 -20.29
N LEU A 254 -6.21 -19.63 -20.30
CA LEU A 254 -4.86 -20.05 -19.90
C LEU A 254 -4.73 -20.24 -18.39
N CYS A 255 -5.29 -19.35 -17.58
CA CYS A 255 -5.24 -19.48 -16.13
C CYS A 255 -5.96 -20.75 -15.64
N GLU A 256 -7.17 -21.03 -16.15
CA GLU A 256 -7.93 -22.25 -15.86
C GLU A 256 -7.13 -23.52 -16.17
N GLN A 257 -6.30 -23.48 -17.22
CA GLN A 257 -5.49 -24.63 -17.64
C GLN A 257 -4.17 -24.78 -16.89
N TYR A 258 -3.51 -23.67 -16.52
CA TYR A 258 -2.08 -23.69 -16.11
C TYR A 258 -1.79 -23.17 -14.70
N ILE A 259 -2.74 -22.50 -14.04
CA ILE A 259 -2.57 -22.06 -12.64
C ILE A 259 -2.91 -23.24 -11.71
N ASP A 260 -2.05 -23.49 -10.72
CA ASP A 260 -2.22 -24.62 -9.80
C ASP A 260 -3.15 -24.28 -8.63
N ASP A 261 -3.17 -23.02 -8.19
CA ASP A 261 -3.96 -22.57 -7.05
C ASP A 261 -4.16 -21.05 -7.07
N ILE A 262 -5.07 -20.57 -6.23
CA ILE A 262 -5.37 -19.15 -6.07
C ILE A 262 -5.50 -18.77 -4.60
N VAL A 263 -4.93 -17.62 -4.22
CA VAL A 263 -5.07 -17.04 -2.89
C VAL A 263 -5.49 -15.58 -2.98
N THR A 264 -6.46 -15.20 -2.14
CA THR A 264 -6.90 -13.80 -2.01
C THR A 264 -6.37 -13.18 -0.71
N VAL A 265 -6.06 -11.88 -0.74
CA VAL A 265 -5.56 -11.14 0.43
C VAL A 265 -6.23 -9.77 0.56
N ASP A 266 -6.31 -9.28 1.79
CA ASP A 266 -6.85 -7.95 2.08
C ASP A 266 -5.78 -6.85 2.00
N SER A 267 -6.22 -5.60 2.12
CA SER A 267 -5.35 -4.42 2.05
C SER A 267 -4.31 -4.38 3.17
N ASP A 268 -4.61 -4.92 4.35
CA ASP A 268 -3.68 -4.93 5.50
C ASP A 268 -2.51 -5.88 5.23
N ALA A 269 -2.79 -7.07 4.69
CA ALA A 269 -1.76 -8.01 4.25
C ALA A 269 -0.89 -7.41 3.13
N ILE A 270 -1.49 -6.67 2.20
CA ILE A 270 -0.76 -5.95 1.14
C ILE A 270 0.16 -4.88 1.76
N CYS A 271 -0.33 -4.08 2.72
CA CYS A 271 0.48 -3.08 3.40
C CYS A 271 1.69 -3.73 4.10
N ALA A 272 1.45 -4.80 4.86
CA ALA A 272 2.53 -5.54 5.53
C ALA A 272 3.58 -6.08 4.53
N ALA A 273 3.14 -6.56 3.35
CA ALA A 273 4.05 -6.99 2.30
C ALA A 273 4.85 -5.84 1.67
N MET A 274 4.26 -4.64 1.51
CA MET A 274 4.99 -3.45 1.09
C MET A 274 6.12 -3.10 2.07
N LYS A 275 5.81 -3.18 3.37
CA LYS A 275 6.79 -2.97 4.44
C LYS A 275 7.91 -4.01 4.42
N ASP A 276 7.59 -5.30 4.27
CA ASP A 276 8.59 -6.36 4.17
C ASP A 276 9.56 -6.13 2.99
N LEU A 277 9.04 -5.72 1.82
CA LEU A 277 9.87 -5.37 0.65
C LEU A 277 10.81 -4.21 0.92
N PHE A 278 10.32 -3.18 1.61
CA PHE A 278 11.14 -2.05 2.01
C PHE A 278 12.20 -2.45 3.05
N GLU A 279 11.82 -3.24 4.06
CA GLU A 279 12.69 -3.64 5.18
C GLU A 279 13.83 -4.59 4.76
N ASP A 280 13.60 -5.45 3.77
CA ASP A 280 14.54 -6.49 3.35
C ASP A 280 15.39 -6.08 2.14
N VAL A 281 14.74 -5.60 1.06
CA VAL A 281 15.41 -5.33 -0.23
C VAL A 281 15.41 -3.85 -0.64
N ARG A 282 14.97 -2.96 0.26
CA ARG A 282 14.87 -1.50 0.04
C ARG A 282 14.09 -1.15 -1.24
N ALA A 283 13.09 -1.97 -1.56
CA ALA A 283 12.19 -1.73 -2.68
C ALA A 283 10.92 -1.04 -2.17
N VAL A 284 10.50 0.02 -2.86
CA VAL A 284 9.22 0.68 -2.61
C VAL A 284 8.23 0.13 -3.62
N ALA A 285 7.37 -0.79 -3.20
CA ALA A 285 6.32 -1.32 -4.05
C ALA A 285 5.12 -0.38 -4.12
N GLU A 286 4.36 -0.43 -5.21
CA GLU A 286 2.95 -0.03 -5.16
C GLU A 286 2.10 -1.17 -4.55
N PRO A 287 0.84 -0.93 -4.13
CA PRO A 287 0.02 -1.98 -3.52
C PRO A 287 -0.12 -3.25 -4.39
N SER A 288 -0.38 -3.09 -5.69
CA SER A 288 -0.39 -4.23 -6.63
C SER A 288 0.96 -4.92 -6.77
N GLY A 289 2.06 -4.18 -6.59
CA GLY A 289 3.44 -4.70 -6.60
C GLY A 289 3.78 -5.59 -5.42
N ALA A 290 3.16 -5.36 -4.26
CA ALA A 290 3.35 -6.18 -3.06
C ALA A 290 2.34 -7.33 -2.94
N LEU A 291 1.29 -7.34 -3.78
CA LEU A 291 0.19 -8.30 -3.70
C LEU A 291 0.66 -9.75 -3.68
N ALA A 292 1.56 -10.13 -4.61
CA ALA A 292 2.03 -11.50 -4.71
C ALA A 292 2.80 -11.98 -3.47
N LEU A 293 3.52 -11.07 -2.80
CA LEU A 293 4.20 -11.39 -1.54
C LEU A 293 3.20 -11.58 -0.40
N ALA A 294 2.16 -10.74 -0.33
CA ALA A 294 1.09 -10.91 0.66
C ALA A 294 0.41 -12.28 0.51
N GLY A 295 0.09 -12.68 -0.73
CA GLY A 295 -0.45 -14.00 -1.03
C GLY A 295 0.50 -15.12 -0.64
N MET A 296 1.79 -15.01 -0.98
CA MET A 296 2.81 -15.98 -0.59
C MET A 296 2.87 -16.18 0.92
N LYS A 297 2.91 -15.10 1.72
CA LYS A 297 2.93 -15.18 3.19
C LYS A 297 1.71 -15.93 3.73
N LYS A 298 0.53 -15.58 3.23
CA LYS A 298 -0.73 -16.24 3.61
C LYS A 298 -0.73 -17.73 3.23
N TYR A 299 -0.26 -18.05 2.04
CA TYR A 299 -0.19 -19.42 1.52
C TYR A 299 0.77 -20.29 2.34
N ILE A 300 1.97 -19.78 2.65
CA ILE A 300 2.94 -20.47 3.52
C ILE A 300 2.30 -20.84 4.86
N GLN A 301 1.61 -19.88 5.49
CA GLN A 301 0.95 -20.10 6.77
C GLN A 301 -0.19 -21.12 6.67
N GLN A 302 -1.03 -21.03 5.64
CA GLN A 302 -2.19 -21.93 5.47
C GLN A 302 -1.79 -23.38 5.19
N HIS A 303 -0.66 -23.58 4.50
CA HIS A 303 -0.22 -24.90 4.06
C HIS A 303 0.96 -25.46 4.88
N GLY A 304 1.49 -24.73 5.85
CA GLY A 304 2.64 -25.17 6.67
C GLY A 304 3.88 -25.46 5.83
N ILE A 305 4.18 -24.58 4.86
CA ILE A 305 5.28 -24.78 3.91
C ILE A 305 6.60 -24.39 4.57
N GLU A 306 7.58 -25.30 4.53
CA GLU A 306 8.93 -25.07 5.06
C GLU A 306 9.99 -25.70 4.12
N GLY A 307 11.18 -25.11 4.09
CA GLY A 307 12.33 -25.64 3.34
C GLY A 307 12.29 -25.45 1.83
N GLU A 308 11.29 -24.75 1.29
CA GLU A 308 11.10 -24.58 -0.16
C GLU A 308 11.70 -23.27 -0.70
N ARG A 309 11.85 -23.20 -2.02
CA ARG A 309 12.28 -22.03 -2.80
C ARG A 309 11.08 -21.39 -3.48
N LEU A 310 10.68 -20.23 -2.99
CA LEU A 310 9.43 -19.57 -3.38
C LEU A 310 9.75 -18.19 -3.97
N ALA A 311 9.30 -17.93 -5.20
CA ALA A 311 9.46 -16.63 -5.85
C ALA A 311 8.13 -15.87 -5.92
N HIS A 312 8.17 -14.55 -5.71
CA HIS A 312 7.04 -13.68 -6.04
C HIS A 312 7.47 -12.56 -6.97
N VAL A 313 6.51 -12.00 -7.70
CA VAL A 313 6.76 -10.87 -8.60
C VAL A 313 6.47 -9.55 -7.88
N LEU A 314 7.48 -8.68 -7.79
CA LEU A 314 7.28 -7.27 -7.47
C LEU A 314 6.88 -6.56 -8.76
N SER A 315 5.57 -6.47 -9.02
CA SER A 315 5.06 -6.13 -10.36
C SER A 315 5.11 -4.65 -10.73
N GLY A 316 5.22 -3.76 -9.75
CA GLY A 316 5.26 -2.32 -10.01
C GLY A 316 5.59 -1.47 -8.77
N ALA A 317 5.98 -0.22 -9.02
CA ALA A 317 6.41 0.74 -8.00
C ALA A 317 5.85 2.16 -8.21
N ASN A 318 4.81 2.33 -9.03
CA ASN A 318 4.22 3.64 -9.31
C ASN A 318 3.22 4.04 -8.21
N VAL A 319 3.75 4.37 -7.03
CA VAL A 319 2.97 4.79 -5.87
C VAL A 319 3.11 6.29 -5.61
N ASN A 320 2.02 6.95 -5.22
CA ASN A 320 2.10 8.31 -4.69
C ASN A 320 2.79 8.29 -3.33
N PHE A 321 3.80 9.13 -3.13
CA PHE A 321 4.54 9.22 -1.87
C PHE A 321 3.63 9.42 -0.65
N HIS A 322 2.56 10.23 -0.76
CA HIS A 322 1.59 10.42 0.31
C HIS A 322 0.81 9.15 0.66
N GLY A 323 0.66 8.21 -0.29
CA GLY A 323 0.04 6.90 -0.06
C GLY A 323 0.84 6.04 0.91
N LEU A 324 2.15 6.27 1.05
CA LEU A 324 3.00 5.56 2.02
C LEU A 324 2.58 5.83 3.47
N ARG A 325 1.96 6.99 3.75
CA ARG A 325 1.41 7.29 5.08
C ARG A 325 0.31 6.30 5.45
N TYR A 326 -0.65 6.08 4.55
CA TYR A 326 -1.73 5.11 4.77
C TYR A 326 -1.17 3.70 5.02
N VAL A 327 -0.16 3.31 4.21
CA VAL A 327 0.51 2.01 4.36
C VAL A 327 1.20 1.88 5.71
N SER A 328 1.94 2.92 6.14
CA SER A 328 2.60 2.95 7.45
C SER A 328 1.60 2.80 8.60
N GLU A 329 0.52 3.58 8.58
CA GLU A 329 -0.52 3.56 9.61
C GLU A 329 -1.22 2.20 9.68
N ARG A 330 -1.54 1.59 8.53
CA ARG A 330 -2.14 0.24 8.47
C ARG A 330 -1.18 -0.86 8.92
N CYS A 331 0.11 -0.77 8.61
CA CYS A 331 1.11 -1.76 9.05
C CYS A 331 1.27 -1.79 10.57
N GLU A 332 1.37 -0.63 11.22
CA GLU A 332 1.55 -0.57 12.68
C GLU A 332 0.39 -1.24 13.43
N LEU A 333 -0.83 -1.08 12.91
CA LEU A 333 -2.05 -1.66 13.47
C LEU A 333 -2.18 -3.15 13.14
N GLY A 334 -1.94 -3.55 11.89
CA GLY A 334 -2.07 -4.95 11.45
C GLY A 334 -1.00 -5.87 12.04
N GLU A 335 0.20 -5.36 12.33
CA GLU A 335 1.27 -6.14 12.96
C GLU A 335 1.15 -6.23 14.49
N GLN A 336 0.07 -5.71 15.08
CA GLN A 336 -0.10 -5.61 16.54
C GLN A 336 1.12 -4.95 17.20
N ARG A 337 1.71 -3.95 16.54
CA ARG A 337 2.86 -3.18 17.06
C ARG A 337 2.45 -1.97 17.87
N GLU A 338 1.16 -1.68 17.91
CA GLU A 338 0.58 -0.61 18.70
C GLU A 338 -0.71 -1.12 19.36
N ALA A 339 -0.87 -0.86 20.65
CA ALA A 339 -2.14 -0.98 21.35
C ALA A 339 -2.83 0.39 21.40
N LEU A 340 -4.09 0.46 20.99
CA LEU A 340 -4.93 1.64 21.15
C LEU A 340 -5.89 1.39 22.32
N LEU A 341 -5.84 2.23 23.34
CA LEU A 341 -6.59 2.06 24.57
C LEU A 341 -7.40 3.32 24.88
N ALA A 342 -8.66 3.15 25.30
CA ALA A 342 -9.37 4.17 26.05
C ALA A 342 -9.26 3.84 27.53
N VAL A 343 -8.63 4.73 28.30
CA VAL A 343 -8.42 4.56 29.74
C VAL A 343 -9.15 5.66 30.49
N THR A 344 -9.94 5.30 31.48
CA THR A 344 -10.56 6.27 32.39
C THR A 344 -9.71 6.39 33.65
N ILE A 345 -9.23 7.60 33.92
CA ILE A 345 -8.46 7.97 35.11
C ILE A 345 -9.26 8.96 35.98
N PRO A 346 -8.97 9.07 37.29
CA PRO A 346 -9.57 10.11 38.12
C PRO A 346 -9.19 11.51 37.61
N GLU A 347 -10.16 12.41 37.49
CA GLU A 347 -9.91 13.81 37.07
C GLU A 347 -9.34 14.61 38.24
N GLN A 348 -8.04 14.45 38.50
CA GLN A 348 -7.33 15.04 39.63
C GLN A 348 -5.90 15.38 39.25
N GLN A 349 -5.34 16.36 39.94
CA GLN A 349 -3.97 16.82 39.73
C GLN A 349 -2.97 15.67 39.95
N GLY A 350 -2.10 15.43 38.95
CA GLY A 350 -1.09 14.37 39.00
C GLY A 350 -1.55 12.98 38.52
N SER A 351 -2.83 12.80 38.18
CA SER A 351 -3.33 11.51 37.65
C SER A 351 -2.61 11.06 36.37
N PHE A 352 -2.26 12.00 35.49
CA PHE A 352 -1.60 11.74 34.21
C PHE A 352 -0.20 11.18 34.42
N LEU A 353 0.57 11.83 35.31
CA LEU A 353 1.90 11.38 35.69
C LEU A 353 1.85 9.98 36.31
N THR A 354 0.92 9.75 37.24
CA THR A 354 0.73 8.45 37.90
C THR A 354 0.38 7.35 36.89
N PHE A 355 -0.48 7.66 35.92
CA PHE A 355 -0.84 6.74 34.85
C PHE A 355 0.37 6.42 33.95
N CYS A 356 1.13 7.43 33.51
CA CYS A 356 2.35 7.22 32.71
C CYS A 356 3.41 6.41 33.45
N GLN A 357 3.57 6.61 34.76
CA GLN A 357 4.45 5.79 35.61
C GLN A 357 3.97 4.34 35.67
N THR A 358 2.66 4.10 35.73
CA THR A 358 2.08 2.75 35.72
C THR A 358 2.41 2.00 34.42
N LEU A 359 2.51 2.70 33.28
CA LEU A 359 2.93 2.08 32.01
C LEU A 359 4.39 1.61 32.01
N GLY A 360 5.19 1.97 33.03
CA GLY A 360 6.48 1.32 33.33
C GLY A 360 7.57 1.55 32.29
N GLY A 361 7.63 2.75 31.69
CA GLY A 361 8.65 3.11 30.71
C GLY A 361 8.41 2.59 29.29
N ARG A 362 7.25 1.95 29.04
CA ARG A 362 6.82 1.59 27.69
C ARG A 362 6.69 2.84 26.81
N SER A 363 6.97 2.69 25.52
CA SER A 363 6.92 3.80 24.57
C SER A 363 5.47 4.16 24.24
N ILE A 364 5.03 5.32 24.71
CA ILE A 364 3.74 5.89 24.37
C ILE A 364 3.85 6.51 22.98
N THR A 365 2.98 6.13 22.05
CA THR A 365 2.93 6.64 20.68
C THR A 365 1.90 7.74 20.51
N GLU A 366 0.80 7.67 21.28
CA GLU A 366 -0.24 8.67 21.33
C GLU A 366 -0.72 8.89 22.76
N PHE A 367 -1.00 10.14 23.12
CA PHE A 367 -1.62 10.49 24.38
C PHE A 367 -2.51 11.71 24.17
N ASN A 368 -3.82 11.47 24.04
CA ASN A 368 -4.79 12.50 23.70
C ASN A 368 -5.88 12.58 24.77
N TYR A 369 -6.18 13.79 25.20
CA TYR A 369 -7.12 14.11 26.27
C TYR A 369 -7.74 15.50 26.07
N ARG A 370 -9.02 15.62 26.43
CA ARG A 370 -9.72 16.88 26.60
C ARG A 370 -10.62 16.79 27.83
N TYR A 371 -10.64 17.86 28.61
CA TYR A 371 -11.53 17.99 29.76
C TYR A 371 -12.99 17.77 29.37
N ALA A 372 -13.70 16.91 30.10
CA ALA A 372 -15.09 16.55 29.82
C ALA A 372 -15.96 16.40 31.07
N ASP A 373 -15.42 15.89 32.19
CA ASP A 373 -16.18 15.60 33.42
C ASP A 373 -15.33 15.91 34.66
N GLU A 374 -15.95 16.36 35.75
CA GLU A 374 -15.25 16.75 36.99
C GLU A 374 -14.72 15.58 37.81
N GLY A 375 -15.21 14.36 37.60
CA GLY A 375 -14.80 13.17 38.34
C GLY A 375 -13.91 12.22 37.55
N LYS A 376 -14.04 12.19 36.22
CA LYS A 376 -13.39 11.19 35.36
C LYS A 376 -12.79 11.80 34.09
N ALA A 377 -11.50 11.60 33.90
CA ALA A 377 -10.79 11.88 32.66
C ALA A 377 -10.77 10.62 31.79
N CYS A 378 -11.23 10.69 30.54
CA CYS A 378 -11.04 9.62 29.57
C CYS A 378 -9.88 10.00 28.63
N ILE A 379 -8.83 9.19 28.63
CA ILE A 379 -7.63 9.39 27.80
C ILE A 379 -7.58 8.35 26.69
N PHE A 380 -7.22 8.80 25.50
CA PHE A 380 -6.92 7.92 24.37
C PHE A 380 -5.40 7.75 24.28
N VAL A 381 -4.95 6.51 24.41
CA VAL A 381 -3.53 6.19 24.56
C VAL A 381 -3.11 5.14 23.54
N GLY A 382 -2.07 5.47 22.78
CA GLY A 382 -1.33 4.53 21.94
C GLY A 382 -0.08 4.06 22.68
N VAL A 383 0.15 2.74 22.74
CA VAL A 383 1.37 2.17 23.33
C VAL A 383 2.03 1.25 22.31
N ARG A 384 3.31 1.50 22.01
CA ARG A 384 4.10 0.62 21.13
C ARG A 384 4.36 -0.72 21.81
N LEU A 385 4.13 -1.79 21.06
CA LEU A 385 4.30 -3.18 21.47
C LEU A 385 5.55 -3.79 20.83
N THR A 386 6.22 -4.65 21.57
CA THR A 386 7.39 -5.43 21.15
C THR A 386 7.10 -6.92 21.09
N ARG A 387 6.22 -7.43 21.96
CA ARG A 387 5.78 -8.84 22.02
C ARG A 387 4.34 -9.05 21.53
N GLY A 388 3.81 -8.10 20.76
CA GLY A 388 2.50 -8.21 20.12
C GLY A 388 1.34 -8.36 21.11
N ASP A 389 0.37 -9.21 20.76
CA ASP A 389 -0.86 -9.43 21.53
C ASP A 389 -0.64 -9.89 22.97
N GLU A 390 0.42 -10.66 23.25
CA GLU A 390 0.73 -11.08 24.62
C GLU A 390 1.02 -9.87 25.51
N GLU A 391 1.87 -8.95 25.04
CA GLU A 391 2.17 -7.71 25.74
C GLU A 391 0.96 -6.77 25.82
N ARG A 392 0.13 -6.72 24.78
CA ARG A 392 -1.14 -5.98 24.81
C ARG A 392 -2.01 -6.43 25.98
N LYS A 393 -2.21 -7.75 26.12
CA LYS A 393 -3.01 -8.34 27.21
C LYS A 393 -2.39 -8.08 28.58
N GLU A 394 -1.06 -8.15 28.69
CA GLU A 394 -0.34 -7.79 29.91
C GLU A 394 -0.59 -6.33 30.31
N ILE A 395 -0.52 -5.38 29.37
CA ILE A 395 -0.77 -3.95 29.61
C ILE A 395 -2.20 -3.73 30.09
N VAL A 396 -3.19 -4.29 29.39
CA VAL A 396 -4.61 -4.16 29.76
C VAL A 396 -4.85 -4.70 31.17
N THR A 397 -4.33 -5.90 31.48
CA THR A 397 -4.46 -6.52 32.80
C THR A 397 -3.76 -5.70 33.88
N GLN A 398 -2.56 -5.20 33.60
CA GLN A 398 -1.80 -4.35 34.52
C GLN A 398 -2.57 -3.09 34.89
N LEU A 399 -3.13 -2.40 33.90
CA LEU A 399 -3.92 -1.18 34.12
C LEU A 399 -5.20 -1.45 34.90
N GLN A 400 -5.91 -2.55 34.59
CA GLN A 400 -7.10 -2.97 35.33
C GLN A 400 -6.79 -3.30 36.80
N ASN A 401 -5.66 -3.95 37.07
CA ASN A 401 -5.22 -4.26 38.44
C ASN A 401 -4.88 -3.01 39.27
N HIS A 402 -4.52 -1.91 38.60
CA HIS A 402 -4.32 -0.60 39.25
C HIS A 402 -5.62 0.19 39.42
N GLY A 403 -6.77 -0.40 39.09
CA GLY A 403 -8.10 0.18 39.30
C GLY A 403 -8.60 1.06 38.15
N TYR A 404 -7.90 1.10 37.01
CA TYR A 404 -8.34 1.85 35.84
C TYR A 404 -9.42 1.10 35.06
N GLN A 405 -10.39 1.84 34.51
CA GLN A 405 -11.31 1.30 33.50
C GLN A 405 -10.62 1.38 32.14
N VAL A 406 -10.47 0.25 31.46
CA VAL A 406 -9.75 0.15 30.18
C VAL A 406 -10.62 -0.53 29.15
N VAL A 407 -10.71 0.08 27.97
CA VAL A 407 -11.28 -0.53 26.76
C VAL A 407 -10.17 -0.65 25.73
N ASP A 408 -9.92 -1.87 25.28
CA ASP A 408 -8.98 -2.14 24.18
C ASP A 408 -9.66 -1.85 22.84
N LEU A 409 -9.12 -0.87 22.13
CA LEU A 409 -9.60 -0.39 20.82
C LEU A 409 -8.66 -0.81 19.68
N SER A 410 -7.66 -1.67 19.96
CA SER A 410 -6.62 -2.03 18.99
C SER A 410 -7.16 -2.83 17.80
N ASP A 411 -8.36 -3.40 17.90
CA ASP A 411 -9.06 -4.09 16.82
C ASP A 411 -10.27 -3.30 16.27
N ASP A 412 -10.50 -2.07 16.75
CA ASP A 412 -11.66 -1.25 16.36
C ASP A 412 -11.34 -0.33 15.18
N GLU A 413 -11.99 -0.54 14.03
CA GLU A 413 -11.76 0.26 12.81
C GLU A 413 -12.15 1.74 12.97
N MET A 414 -13.18 2.03 13.78
CA MET A 414 -13.60 3.41 14.03
C MET A 414 -12.52 4.14 14.83
N ALA A 415 -11.90 3.47 15.80
CA ALA A 415 -10.81 4.00 16.58
C ALA A 415 -9.56 4.29 15.72
N LYS A 416 -9.19 3.31 14.90
CA LYS A 416 -8.02 3.35 14.00
C LYS A 416 -8.12 4.43 12.92
N LEU A 417 -9.29 4.55 12.29
CA LEU A 417 -9.46 5.41 11.11
C LEU A 417 -9.96 6.81 11.45
N HIS A 418 -10.71 6.94 12.55
CA HIS A 418 -11.40 8.18 12.87
C HIS A 418 -11.04 8.69 14.27
N LEU A 419 -11.31 7.93 15.33
CA LEU A 419 -11.22 8.44 16.71
C LEU A 419 -9.84 8.99 17.03
N ARG A 420 -8.76 8.33 16.63
CA ARG A 420 -7.37 8.79 16.87
C ARG A 420 -7.08 10.20 16.32
N TYR A 421 -7.88 10.66 15.35
CA TYR A 421 -7.80 12.00 14.74
C TYR A 421 -8.84 12.97 15.28
N MET A 422 -9.74 12.52 16.16
CA MET A 422 -10.90 13.27 16.64
C MET A 422 -10.90 13.51 18.15
N VAL A 423 -10.09 12.77 18.92
CA VAL A 423 -9.97 12.98 20.37
C VAL A 423 -9.45 14.39 20.64
N GLY A 424 -10.21 15.16 21.42
CA GLY A 424 -10.03 16.60 21.56
C GLY A 424 -11.38 17.27 21.68
N GLY A 425 -11.66 18.24 20.81
CA GLY A 425 -12.91 18.98 20.79
C GLY A 425 -13.05 20.00 21.91
N ARG A 426 -14.29 20.40 22.19
CA ARG A 426 -14.62 21.42 23.18
C ARG A 426 -14.86 20.82 24.57
N PRO A 427 -14.49 21.53 25.65
CA PRO A 427 -14.79 21.10 27.00
C PRO A 427 -16.29 21.21 27.27
N SER A 428 -16.77 20.46 28.27
CA SER A 428 -18.18 20.45 28.67
C SER A 428 -18.66 21.73 29.36
N LYS A 429 -17.73 22.57 29.83
CA LYS A 429 -17.97 23.88 30.43
C LYS A 429 -16.99 24.91 29.89
N ALA A 430 -17.31 26.19 30.02
CA ALA A 430 -16.36 27.27 29.75
C ALA A 430 -15.16 27.15 30.71
N LEU A 431 -13.96 27.18 30.14
CA LEU A 431 -12.70 27.13 30.87
C LEU A 431 -11.89 28.38 30.54
N GLU A 432 -11.35 29.02 31.57
CA GLU A 432 -10.28 30.00 31.39
C GLU A 432 -8.98 29.22 31.29
N GLU A 433 -8.47 29.04 30.07
CA GLU A 433 -7.30 28.20 29.81
C GLU A 433 -6.30 28.89 28.89
N ARG A 434 -5.02 28.61 29.10
CA ARG A 434 -3.92 29.02 28.23
C ARG A 434 -3.38 27.81 27.48
N LEU A 435 -3.13 27.97 26.19
CA LEU A 435 -2.66 26.90 25.32
C LEU A 435 -1.19 27.11 24.97
N PHE A 436 -0.40 26.04 25.07
CA PHE A 436 1.01 26.06 24.71
C PHE A 436 1.35 24.88 23.82
N SER A 437 2.17 25.15 22.81
CA SER A 437 2.88 24.09 22.08
C SER A 437 4.27 23.92 22.67
N PHE A 438 4.71 22.68 22.82
CA PHE A 438 6.03 22.31 23.32
C PHE A 438 6.73 21.43 22.29
N GLU A 439 8.01 21.68 22.08
CA GLU A 439 8.90 20.83 21.30
C GLU A 439 10.01 20.30 22.21
N PHE A 440 10.15 18.97 22.26
CA PHE A 440 11.24 18.32 22.98
C PHE A 440 11.86 17.18 22.16
N PRO A 441 13.17 16.88 22.37
CA PRO A 441 13.82 15.77 21.70
C PRO A 441 13.12 14.45 22.03
N GLU A 442 12.73 13.72 20.99
CA GLU A 442 12.03 12.45 21.17
C GLU A 442 13.01 11.39 21.69
N SER A 443 12.69 10.79 22.83
CA SER A 443 13.46 9.69 23.43
C SER A 443 12.54 8.77 24.24
N PRO A 444 12.91 7.50 24.48
CA PRO A 444 12.11 6.62 25.34
C PRO A 444 11.85 7.27 26.71
N GLY A 445 10.58 7.47 27.05
CA GLY A 445 10.18 8.14 28.29
C GLY A 445 10.17 9.67 28.23
N ALA A 446 10.36 10.30 27.07
CA ALA A 446 10.35 11.76 26.93
C ALA A 446 9.03 12.40 27.42
N LEU A 447 7.88 11.78 27.11
CA LEU A 447 6.59 12.23 27.63
C LEU A 447 6.53 12.15 29.16
N LEU A 448 7.02 11.05 29.75
CA LEU A 448 7.04 10.89 31.20
C LEU A 448 7.92 11.97 31.83
N LYS A 449 9.13 12.19 31.29
CA LYS A 449 10.02 13.26 31.73
C LYS A 449 9.38 14.63 31.60
N PHE A 450 8.67 14.89 30.49
CA PHE A 450 7.92 16.13 30.31
C PHE A 450 6.88 16.32 31.43
N LEU A 451 6.08 15.30 31.73
CA LEU A 451 5.08 15.36 32.80
C LEU A 451 5.71 15.48 34.19
N GLU A 452 6.85 14.82 34.43
CA GLU A 452 7.61 14.94 35.69
C GLU A 452 8.15 16.36 35.89
N THR A 453 8.73 16.96 34.86
CA THR A 453 9.27 18.32 34.94
C THR A 453 8.16 19.37 35.01
N LEU A 454 7.07 19.19 34.25
CA LEU A 454 5.88 20.02 34.35
C LEU A 454 5.30 19.99 35.77
N GLY A 455 5.41 18.83 36.43
CA GLY A 455 5.01 18.62 37.80
C GLY A 455 3.50 18.51 37.98
N THR A 456 3.05 18.55 39.23
CA THR A 456 1.64 18.44 39.61
C THR A 456 1.12 19.76 40.17
N HIS A 457 1.59 20.90 39.65
CA HIS A 457 1.20 22.22 40.13
C HIS A 457 0.06 22.85 39.33
N TRP A 458 -0.17 22.37 38.11
CA TRP A 458 -1.13 22.94 37.16
C TRP A 458 -2.17 21.92 36.74
N ASN A 459 -3.39 22.39 36.48
CA ASN A 459 -4.47 21.55 35.98
C ASN A 459 -4.43 21.52 34.45
N ILE A 460 -4.27 20.33 33.86
CA ILE A 460 -4.20 20.16 32.40
C ILE A 460 -5.63 19.98 31.88
N SER A 461 -6.11 20.92 31.06
CA SER A 461 -7.44 20.88 30.43
C SER A 461 -7.44 20.28 29.03
N LEU A 462 -6.28 20.21 28.37
CA LEU A 462 -6.08 19.63 27.05
C LEU A 462 -4.69 19.02 27.00
N PHE A 463 -4.58 17.83 26.42
CA PHE A 463 -3.29 17.24 26.14
C PHE A 463 -3.36 16.50 24.81
N HIS A 464 -2.46 16.82 23.89
CA HIS A 464 -2.35 16.13 22.62
C HIS A 464 -0.88 15.85 22.31
N TYR A 465 -0.55 14.58 22.24
CA TYR A 465 0.80 14.08 21.95
C TYR A 465 0.72 12.95 20.93
N ARG A 466 1.57 13.04 19.90
CA ARG A 466 1.77 11.97 18.93
C ARG A 466 3.23 11.89 18.52
N SER A 467 3.81 10.71 18.69
CA SER A 467 5.15 10.40 18.23
C SER A 467 5.11 10.08 16.74
N HIS A 468 5.62 11.00 15.90
CA HIS A 468 5.64 10.83 14.44
C HIS A 468 6.95 10.21 13.92
N GLY A 469 7.79 9.64 14.80
CA GLY A 469 9.10 9.13 14.40
C GLY A 469 10.05 10.23 13.86
N THR A 470 9.75 11.49 14.19
CA THR A 470 10.56 12.67 13.91
C THR A 470 11.52 12.96 15.06
N ASP A 471 12.55 13.78 14.82
CA ASP A 471 13.56 14.16 15.83
C ASP A 471 12.98 14.91 17.04
N TYR A 472 11.77 15.47 16.91
CA TYR A 472 11.07 16.21 17.95
C TYR A 472 9.67 15.63 18.19
N GLY A 473 9.36 15.41 19.46
CA GLY A 473 8.01 15.22 19.97
C GLY A 473 7.32 16.57 20.08
N ARG A 474 6.09 16.66 19.55
CA ARG A 474 5.25 17.84 19.68
C ARG A 474 4.12 17.56 20.65
N VAL A 475 4.03 18.36 21.69
CA VAL A 475 2.91 18.35 22.64
C VAL A 475 2.16 19.64 22.50
N LEU A 476 0.84 19.55 22.41
CA LEU A 476 -0.05 20.68 22.59
C LEU A 476 -0.77 20.47 23.93
N ALA A 477 -0.59 21.38 24.88
CA ALA A 477 -1.20 21.28 26.19
C ALA A 477 -1.93 22.57 26.59
N GLY A 478 -3.13 22.41 27.12
CA GLY A 478 -3.94 23.48 27.69
C GLY A 478 -3.89 23.40 29.22
N PHE A 479 -3.80 24.54 29.86
CA PHE A 479 -3.75 24.66 31.32
C PHE A 479 -4.84 25.61 31.79
N GLU A 480 -5.63 25.19 32.78
CA GLU A 480 -6.58 26.10 33.42
C GLU A 480 -5.83 27.20 34.19
N GLN A 481 -6.29 28.43 34.01
CA GLN A 481 -5.68 29.60 34.65
C GLN A 481 -6.25 29.77 36.06
N ASN A 482 -5.36 29.80 37.06
CA ASN A 482 -5.73 30.24 38.39
C ASN A 482 -5.28 31.70 38.60
N PRO A 483 -6.17 32.64 38.93
CA PRO A 483 -5.81 34.06 39.10
C PRO A 483 -4.83 34.35 40.26
N ARG A 484 -4.42 33.34 41.04
CA ARG A 484 -3.43 33.46 42.13
C ARG A 484 -2.02 32.99 41.75
N GLU A 485 -1.81 32.54 40.51
CA GLU A 485 -0.58 31.89 40.10
C GLU A 485 0.32 32.85 39.29
N THR A 486 1.44 33.29 39.88
CA THR A 486 2.39 34.24 39.27
C THR A 486 3.63 33.59 38.66
N ASP A 487 3.84 32.27 38.85
CA ASP A 487 5.10 31.58 38.55
C ASP A 487 5.03 30.63 37.34
N PHE A 488 4.00 30.75 36.49
CA PHE A 488 3.78 29.82 35.38
C PHE A 488 4.88 29.88 34.29
N GLU A 489 5.15 31.06 33.74
CA GLU A 489 6.16 31.24 32.68
C GLU A 489 7.59 30.97 33.16
N PRO A 490 8.02 31.44 34.35
CA PRO A 490 9.32 31.05 34.90
C PRO A 490 9.49 29.54 35.09
N HIS A 491 8.40 28.82 35.43
CA HIS A 491 8.43 27.36 35.55
C HIS A 491 8.58 26.69 34.18
N LEU A 492 7.88 27.18 33.15
CA LEU A 492 8.04 26.70 31.78
C LEU A 492 9.47 26.93 31.25
N ASP A 493 10.06 28.08 31.52
CA ASP A 493 11.45 28.39 31.17
C ASP A 493 12.43 27.43 31.87
N ALA A 494 12.15 27.06 33.13
CA ALA A 494 12.94 26.08 33.88
C ALA A 494 12.86 24.66 33.31
N LEU A 495 11.83 24.33 32.51
CA LEU A 495 11.73 23.04 31.83
C LEU A 495 12.84 22.84 30.78
N GLY A 496 13.37 23.94 30.24
CA GLY A 496 14.41 23.92 29.21
C GLY A 496 13.94 23.38 27.85
N TYR A 497 12.63 23.26 27.64
CA TYR A 497 12.02 22.91 26.36
C TYR A 497 11.61 24.16 25.59
N ALA A 498 11.65 24.10 24.27
CA ALA A 498 11.10 25.17 23.45
C ALA A 498 9.57 25.13 23.56
N TYR A 499 8.96 26.28 23.85
CA TYR A 499 7.51 26.40 23.90
C TYR A 499 7.03 27.69 23.21
N HIS A 500 5.77 27.69 22.77
CA HIS A 500 5.11 28.84 22.18
C HIS A 500 3.68 28.96 22.72
N ASP A 501 3.28 30.19 23.09
CA ASP A 501 1.92 30.49 23.54
C ASP A 501 0.97 30.54 22.34
N GLU A 502 0.04 29.60 22.31
CA GLU A 502 -0.97 29.40 21.27
C GLU A 502 -2.38 29.79 21.75
N THR A 503 -2.50 30.49 22.89
CA THR A 503 -3.80 30.83 23.52
C THR A 503 -4.68 31.65 22.57
N GLU A 504 -4.07 32.53 21.79
CA GLU A 504 -4.77 33.38 20.83
C GLU A 504 -4.93 32.73 19.44
N ASN A 505 -4.51 31.47 19.26
CA ASN A 505 -4.54 30.78 17.99
C ASN A 505 -6.00 30.62 17.48
N PRO A 506 -6.32 31.06 16.25
CA PRO A 506 -7.66 30.92 15.69
C PRO A 506 -8.18 29.48 15.70
N ALA A 507 -7.33 28.48 15.39
CA ALA A 507 -7.75 27.07 15.37
C ALA A 507 -8.21 26.60 16.76
N PHE A 508 -7.51 27.00 17.82
CA PHE A 508 -7.90 26.73 19.19
C PHE A 508 -9.24 27.38 19.51
N LYS A 509 -9.40 28.69 19.26
CA LYS A 509 -10.64 29.42 19.56
C LYS A 509 -11.88 28.87 18.83
N PHE A 510 -11.72 28.43 17.58
CA PHE A 510 -12.84 27.94 16.78
C PHE A 510 -13.25 26.49 17.08
N PHE A 511 -12.31 25.61 17.43
CA PHE A 511 -12.60 24.17 17.51
C PHE A 511 -12.40 23.55 18.89
N LEU A 512 -11.59 24.16 19.75
CA LEU A 512 -11.16 23.55 21.00
C LEU A 512 -11.61 24.36 22.22
N ALA A 513 -11.51 25.68 22.21
CA ALA A 513 -11.85 26.53 23.35
C ALA A 513 -13.30 26.32 23.82
N GLY A 514 -13.51 26.36 25.15
CA GLY A 514 -14.85 26.42 25.74
C GLY A 514 -15.59 27.68 25.26
N GLN A 515 -16.89 27.52 24.97
CA GLN A 515 -17.77 28.64 24.58
C GLN A 515 -18.59 29.11 25.76
#